data_AF-A0A8H3BLE9-F1
#
_entry.id   AF-A0A8H3BLE9-F1
#
_cell.length_a   1.000
_cell.length_b   1.000
_cell.length_c   1.000
_cell.angle_alpha   90.00
_cell.angle_beta   90.00
_cell.angle_gamma   90.00
#
_symmetry.space_group_name_H-M   'P 1'
#
loop_
_entity.id
_entity.type
_entity.pdbx_description
1 polymer ?
#
loop_
_entity_poly.entity_id
_entity_poly.type
_entity_poly.pdbx_seq_one_letter_code
_entity_poly.pdbx_strand_id
1 'polypeptide(L)'
;MCIDEKAGEIYILITQHNERDRSRAEPATFMTYHIEKKLWVRSEPRLGPFEPSANGDVWEGLGLPRPRSAHQVVYDSANRVFYMFGGNSGEDGIPRLNDLWSMRLIRPTVNELLRKALLAVRKFRFKLMCDTVPPFEALTYLQTQVSEMVDNNDEDEAADLRALLSYLLSRTGDDDTKMNGDDAKANEQSRKERRELFDFLMQFVDPAEREPETELRNIVENV
;
A
#
# COMPACT_ATOMS: atom_id res chain seq x y z
N MET A 1 -19.24 -6.02 14.49
CA MET A 1 -18.32 -5.72 15.61
C MET A 1 -17.86 -7.03 16.19
N CYS A 2 -16.56 -7.17 16.44
CA CYS A 2 -15.97 -8.34 17.08
C CYS A 2 -15.07 -7.88 18.22
N ILE A 3 -14.91 -8.69 19.26
CA ILE A 3 -14.06 -8.38 20.41
C ILE A 3 -13.04 -9.51 20.55
N ASP A 4 -11.78 -9.15 20.73
CA ASP A 4 -10.71 -10.08 21.12
C ASP A 4 -10.23 -9.72 22.53
N GLU A 5 -10.70 -10.49 23.50
CA GLU A 5 -10.36 -10.32 24.91
C GLU A 5 -8.87 -10.58 25.19
N LYS A 6 -8.23 -11.47 24.42
CA LYS A 6 -6.82 -11.81 24.63
C LYS A 6 -5.90 -10.68 24.16
N ALA A 7 -6.29 -10.03 23.06
CA ALA A 7 -5.56 -8.87 22.54
C ALA A 7 -5.97 -7.55 23.21
N GLY A 8 -7.10 -7.51 23.91
CA GLY A 8 -7.65 -6.28 24.47
C GLY A 8 -8.13 -5.31 23.38
N GLU A 9 -8.72 -5.85 22.32
CA GLU A 9 -9.04 -5.11 21.09
C GLU A 9 -10.51 -5.27 20.70
N ILE A 10 -11.12 -4.18 20.24
CA ILE A 10 -12.45 -4.18 19.62
C ILE A 10 -12.29 -3.86 18.14
N TYR A 11 -12.89 -4.69 17.30
CA TYR A 11 -12.86 -4.56 15.86
C TYR A 11 -14.21 -4.11 15.32
N ILE A 12 -14.18 -3.06 14.51
CA ILE A 12 -15.36 -2.52 13.84
C ILE A 12 -15.07 -2.48 12.34
N LEU A 13 -15.87 -3.23 11.59
CA LEU A 13 -15.89 -3.17 10.14
C LEU A 13 -16.99 -2.19 9.73
N ILE A 14 -16.61 -1.10 9.09
CA ILE A 14 -17.51 -0.09 8.53
C ILE A 14 -17.50 -0.28 7.02
N THR A 15 -18.62 -0.71 6.48
CA THR A 15 -18.77 -1.07 5.07
C THR A 15 -19.65 -0.09 4.29
N GLN A 16 -20.33 0.85 4.96
CA GLN A 16 -21.13 1.90 4.32
C GLN A 16 -21.01 3.18 5.15
N HIS A 17 -20.54 4.27 4.53
CA HIS A 17 -20.27 5.54 5.21
C HIS A 17 -21.41 6.56 5.11
N ASN A 18 -22.30 6.45 4.11
CA ASN A 18 -23.37 7.44 3.93
C ASN A 18 -24.64 6.83 3.33
N GLU A 19 -25.78 6.97 4.01
CA GLU A 19 -27.08 6.48 3.52
C GLU A 19 -27.65 7.35 2.37
N ARG A 20 -27.22 8.62 2.29
CA ARG A 20 -27.76 9.64 1.37
C ARG A 20 -27.04 9.72 0.04
N ASP A 21 -25.76 9.37 0.00
CA ASP A 21 -24.95 9.37 -1.22
C ASP A 21 -24.41 7.96 -1.47
N ARG A 22 -25.24 7.16 -2.15
CA ARG A 22 -24.91 5.79 -2.54
C ARG A 22 -24.00 5.73 -3.79
N SER A 23 -23.70 6.88 -4.39
CA SER A 23 -22.91 6.95 -5.63
C SER A 23 -21.40 6.89 -5.35
N ARG A 24 -20.97 7.31 -4.15
CA ARG A 24 -19.60 7.17 -3.65
C ARG A 24 -19.49 5.93 -2.77
N ALA A 25 -19.31 4.79 -3.43
CA ALA A 25 -19.01 3.55 -2.74
C ALA A 25 -17.51 3.57 -2.36
N GLU A 26 -17.22 3.86 -1.09
CA GLU A 26 -15.87 3.78 -0.52
C GLU A 26 -15.55 2.36 -0.04
N PRO A 27 -14.29 1.90 -0.10
CA PRO A 27 -13.90 0.60 0.43
C PRO A 27 -14.28 0.42 1.90
N ALA A 28 -14.56 -0.83 2.28
CA ALA A 28 -14.78 -1.17 3.67
C ALA A 28 -13.61 -0.72 4.54
N THR A 29 -13.89 0.13 5.53
CA THR A 29 -12.92 0.65 6.48
C THR A 29 -12.92 -0.24 7.72
N PHE A 30 -11.73 -0.64 8.16
CA PHE A 30 -11.57 -1.46 9.35
C PHE A 30 -10.96 -0.63 10.48
N MET A 31 -11.68 -0.51 11.58
CA MET A 31 -11.21 0.21 12.77
C MET A 31 -10.91 -0.77 13.89
N THR A 32 -9.77 -0.56 14.54
CA THR A 32 -9.38 -1.28 15.76
C THR A 32 -9.33 -0.29 16.91
N TYR A 33 -10.03 -0.61 18.01
CA TYR A 33 -9.89 0.10 19.27
C TYR A 33 -9.06 -0.72 20.23
N HIS A 34 -7.94 -0.15 20.67
CA HIS A 34 -7.12 -0.74 21.71
C HIS A 34 -7.64 -0.28 23.07
N ILE A 35 -8.16 -1.20 23.88
CA ILE A 35 -8.84 -0.90 25.15
C ILE A 35 -7.88 -0.25 26.14
N GLU A 36 -6.67 -0.82 26.31
CA GLU A 36 -5.68 -0.32 27.28
C GLU A 36 -5.16 1.07 26.91
N LYS A 37 -4.84 1.27 25.63
CA LYS A 37 -4.29 2.52 25.10
C LYS A 37 -5.37 3.59 24.87
N LYS A 38 -6.65 3.20 24.91
CA LYS A 38 -7.81 4.02 24.54
C LYS A 38 -7.65 4.70 23.19
N LEU A 39 -7.05 3.98 22.23
CA LEU A 39 -6.64 4.51 20.94
C LEU A 39 -7.43 3.83 19.82
N TRP A 40 -7.97 4.64 18.92
CA TRP A 40 -8.53 4.19 17.65
C TRP A 40 -7.46 4.17 16.58
N VAL A 41 -7.38 3.06 15.85
CA VAL A 41 -6.50 2.88 14.70
C VAL A 41 -7.34 2.48 13.51
N ARG A 42 -7.22 3.23 12.42
CA ARG A 42 -7.81 2.90 11.12
C ARG A 42 -6.82 2.07 10.32
N SER A 43 -7.28 0.95 9.79
CA SER A 43 -6.50 0.10 8.89
C SER A 43 -6.89 0.38 7.46
N GLU A 44 -5.89 0.53 6.59
CA GLU A 44 -6.11 0.65 5.16
C GLU A 44 -6.14 -0.73 4.48
N PRO A 45 -7.07 -0.98 3.56
CA PRO A 45 -7.09 -2.21 2.79
C PRO A 45 -5.86 -2.27 1.89
N ARG A 46 -5.25 -3.46 1.78
CA ARG A 46 -4.31 -3.70 0.68
C ARG A 46 -5.10 -3.77 -0.62
N LEU A 47 -4.88 -2.80 -1.49
CA LEU A 47 -5.38 -2.84 -2.87
C LEU A 47 -4.41 -3.69 -3.69
N GLY A 48 -4.91 -4.78 -4.26
CA GLY A 48 -4.17 -5.54 -5.27
C GLY A 48 -4.14 -4.81 -6.61
N PRO A 49 -3.35 -5.30 -7.58
CA PRO A 49 -3.49 -4.87 -8.97
C PRO A 49 -4.94 -5.11 -9.44
N PHE A 50 -5.51 -4.12 -10.12
CA PHE A 50 -6.88 -4.23 -10.61
C PHE A 50 -6.96 -5.28 -11.73
N GLU A 51 -7.74 -6.33 -11.49
CA GLU A 51 -8.05 -7.34 -12.50
C GLU A 51 -9.49 -7.14 -12.98
N PRO A 52 -9.74 -6.85 -14.27
CA PRO A 52 -11.10 -6.61 -14.73
C PRO A 52 -12.02 -7.81 -14.45
N SER A 53 -13.08 -7.61 -13.66
CA SER A 53 -14.10 -8.65 -13.47
C SER A 53 -14.83 -8.94 -14.78
N ALA A 54 -15.13 -10.21 -15.03
CA ALA A 54 -15.91 -10.67 -16.18
C ALA A 54 -17.30 -9.98 -16.27
N ASN A 55 -17.83 -9.55 -15.13
CA ASN A 55 -19.14 -8.91 -15.02
C ASN A 55 -19.05 -7.37 -14.98
N GLY A 56 -17.84 -6.81 -15.08
CA GLY A 56 -17.59 -5.38 -14.93
C GLY A 56 -17.73 -4.87 -13.49
N ASP A 57 -17.76 -5.76 -12.50
CA ASP A 57 -17.81 -5.39 -11.09
C ASP A 57 -16.44 -4.89 -10.61
N VAL A 58 -16.38 -3.61 -10.26
CA VAL A 58 -15.17 -2.95 -9.75
C VAL A 58 -14.67 -3.60 -8.46
N TRP A 59 -15.59 -4.06 -7.59
CA TRP A 59 -15.23 -4.61 -6.28
C TRP A 59 -14.58 -5.98 -6.40
N GLU A 60 -15.13 -6.84 -7.26
CA GLU A 60 -14.48 -8.10 -7.63
C GLU A 60 -13.12 -7.84 -8.25
N GLY A 61 -13.01 -6.85 -9.13
CA GLY A 61 -11.75 -6.54 -9.79
C GLY A 61 -10.67 -5.93 -8.89
N LEU A 62 -11.07 -5.32 -7.77
CA LEU A 62 -10.16 -4.89 -6.72
C LEU A 62 -9.85 -6.00 -5.70
N GLY A 63 -10.50 -7.17 -5.81
CA GLY A 63 -10.41 -8.23 -4.81
C GLY A 63 -10.95 -7.82 -3.44
N LEU A 64 -11.89 -6.86 -3.40
CA LEU A 64 -12.45 -6.31 -2.17
C LEU A 64 -13.96 -6.56 -2.06
N PRO A 65 -14.48 -6.74 -0.84
CA PRO A 65 -15.92 -6.82 -0.67
C PRO A 65 -16.58 -5.48 -1.00
N ARG A 66 -17.60 -5.54 -1.84
CA ARG A 66 -18.51 -4.40 -2.07
C ARG A 66 -19.06 -3.85 -0.74
N PRO A 67 -19.22 -2.51 -0.61
CA PRO A 67 -19.94 -1.87 0.47
C PRO A 67 -21.29 -2.53 0.77
N ARG A 68 -21.58 -2.82 2.04
CA ARG A 68 -22.75 -3.64 2.42
C ARG A 68 -23.26 -3.43 3.84
N SER A 69 -24.56 -3.28 4.06
CA SER A 69 -25.18 -3.29 5.40
C SER A 69 -25.75 -4.66 5.76
N ALA A 70 -26.17 -4.83 7.02
CA ALA A 70 -26.82 -6.04 7.52
C ALA A 70 -26.06 -7.35 7.22
N HIS A 71 -24.74 -7.26 7.09
CA HIS A 71 -23.83 -8.39 6.93
C HIS A 71 -23.55 -9.02 8.30
N GLN A 72 -23.09 -10.27 8.30
CA GLN A 72 -22.63 -10.95 9.52
C GLN A 72 -21.12 -11.04 9.51
N VAL A 73 -20.48 -10.79 10.67
CA VAL A 73 -19.02 -10.94 10.83
C VAL A 73 -18.73 -11.85 12.02
N VAL A 74 -17.80 -12.78 11.83
CA VAL A 74 -17.24 -13.63 12.88
C VAL A 74 -15.73 -13.46 12.89
N TYR A 75 -15.13 -13.40 14.08
CA TYR A 75 -13.68 -13.39 14.26
C TYR A 75 -13.21 -14.72 14.82
N ASP A 76 -12.31 -15.37 14.10
CA ASP A 76 -11.57 -16.53 14.56
C ASP A 76 -10.27 -16.07 15.20
N SER A 77 -10.23 -16.10 16.54
CA SER A 77 -9.06 -15.70 17.33
C SER A 77 -7.88 -16.67 17.23
N ALA A 78 -8.12 -17.95 16.94
CA ALA A 78 -7.05 -18.94 16.82
C ALA A 78 -6.24 -18.71 15.54
N ASN A 79 -6.93 -18.47 14.43
CA ASN A 79 -6.29 -18.20 13.15
C ASN A 79 -6.10 -16.71 12.85
N ARG A 80 -6.66 -15.81 13.66
CA ARG A 80 -6.67 -14.35 13.46
C ARG A 80 -7.29 -13.95 12.12
N VAL A 81 -8.44 -14.53 11.80
CA VAL A 81 -9.17 -14.30 10.54
C VAL A 81 -10.56 -13.75 10.84
N PHE A 82 -10.97 -12.74 10.09
CA PHE A 82 -12.34 -12.27 10.06
C PHE A 82 -13.06 -12.90 8.87
N TYR A 83 -14.25 -13.44 9.12
CA TYR A 83 -15.15 -13.94 8.09
C TYR A 83 -16.36 -13.04 8.02
N MET A 84 -16.71 -12.58 6.82
CA MET A 84 -17.91 -11.78 6.57
C MET A 84 -18.81 -12.49 5.56
N PHE A 85 -20.10 -12.62 5.89
CA PHE A 85 -21.06 -13.29 5.04
C PHE A 85 -22.24 -12.39 4.68
N GLY A 86 -22.55 -12.37 3.38
CA GLY A 86 -23.70 -11.72 2.79
C GLY A 86 -23.84 -10.24 3.11
N GLY A 87 -25.08 -9.74 3.10
CA GLY A 87 -25.43 -8.34 3.39
C GLY A 87 -26.18 -7.67 2.24
N ASN A 88 -26.58 -6.42 2.42
CA ASN A 88 -27.28 -5.64 1.42
C ASN A 88 -26.33 -4.58 0.85
N SER A 89 -26.08 -4.59 -0.45
CA SER A 89 -25.21 -3.57 -1.08
C SER A 89 -25.81 -2.17 -1.02
N GLY A 90 -27.14 -2.06 -0.87
CA GLY A 90 -27.85 -0.78 -0.94
C GLY A 90 -27.99 -0.22 -2.36
N GLU A 91 -27.49 -0.95 -3.36
CA GLU A 91 -27.61 -0.62 -4.78
C GLU A 91 -28.89 -1.21 -5.36
N ASP A 92 -29.59 -0.42 -6.17
CA ASP A 92 -30.85 -0.83 -6.79
C ASP A 92 -30.61 -1.95 -7.80
N GLY A 93 -31.47 -2.97 -7.78
CA GLY A 93 -31.37 -4.12 -8.68
C GLY A 93 -30.37 -5.19 -8.25
N ILE A 94 -29.57 -4.95 -7.20
CA ILE A 94 -28.69 -5.99 -6.62
C ILE A 94 -29.44 -6.71 -5.49
N PRO A 95 -29.64 -8.04 -5.58
CA PRO A 95 -30.26 -8.80 -4.51
C PRO A 95 -29.36 -8.85 -3.27
N ARG A 96 -29.90 -9.35 -2.15
CA ARG A 96 -29.10 -9.60 -0.96
C ARG A 96 -27.90 -10.50 -1.31
N LEU A 97 -26.72 -10.04 -0.93
CA LEU A 97 -25.46 -10.72 -1.19
C LEU A 97 -25.42 -12.05 -0.45
N ASN A 98 -24.82 -13.06 -1.08
CA ASN A 98 -24.68 -14.42 -0.59
C ASN A 98 -23.24 -14.94 -0.75
N ASP A 99 -22.29 -14.03 -0.68
CA ASP A 99 -20.85 -14.26 -0.78
C ASP A 99 -20.20 -14.37 0.60
N LEU A 100 -19.06 -15.06 0.66
CA LEU A 100 -18.24 -15.21 1.86
C LEU A 100 -16.87 -14.58 1.61
N TRP A 101 -16.50 -13.64 2.48
CA TRP A 101 -15.21 -12.97 2.47
C TRP A 101 -14.40 -13.37 3.69
N SER A 102 -13.08 -13.45 3.50
CA SER A 102 -12.13 -13.59 4.60
C SER A 102 -11.10 -12.48 4.55
N MET A 103 -10.70 -11.98 5.72
CA MET A 103 -9.69 -10.94 5.83
C MET A 103 -8.75 -11.23 7.01
N ARG A 104 -7.48 -10.92 6.84
CA ARG A 104 -6.47 -10.93 7.90
C ARG A 104 -5.97 -9.52 8.14
N LEU A 105 -5.90 -9.14 9.41
CA LEU A 105 -5.25 -7.89 9.80
C LEU A 105 -3.74 -8.14 9.89
N ILE A 106 -2.98 -7.54 8.97
CA ILE A 106 -1.52 -7.61 8.97
C ILE A 106 -0.98 -6.48 9.83
N ARG A 107 -0.13 -6.81 10.80
CA ARG A 107 0.57 -5.86 11.66
C ARG A 107 2.07 -5.98 11.40
N PRO A 108 2.63 -5.09 10.55
CA PRO A 108 4.05 -5.14 10.25
C PRO A 108 4.87 -4.93 11.52
N THR A 109 5.96 -5.68 11.66
CA THR A 109 6.91 -5.45 12.75
C THR A 109 7.82 -4.27 12.43
N VAL A 110 8.41 -3.63 13.45
CA VAL A 110 9.38 -2.53 13.25
C VAL A 110 10.52 -2.97 12.31
N ASN A 111 10.99 -4.21 12.44
CA ASN A 111 12.04 -4.76 11.58
C ASN A 111 11.60 -4.90 10.12
N GLU A 112 10.35 -5.31 9.87
CA GLU A 112 9.80 -5.35 8.51
C GLU A 112 9.67 -3.96 7.90
N LEU A 113 9.23 -2.97 8.68
CA LEU A 113 9.14 -1.58 8.23
C LEU A 113 10.53 -1.04 7.88
N LEU A 114 11.52 -1.26 8.76
CA LEU A 114 12.91 -0.88 8.51
C LEU A 114 13.48 -1.59 7.28
N ARG A 115 13.22 -2.89 7.10
CA ARG A 115 13.62 -3.65 5.91
C ARG A 115 13.06 -3.01 4.65
N LYS A 116 11.77 -2.68 4.64
CA LYS A 116 11.10 -2.05 3.48
C LYS A 116 11.65 -0.67 3.18
N ALA A 117 11.87 0.16 4.21
CA ALA A 117 12.48 1.47 4.07
C ALA A 117 13.91 1.39 3.50
N LEU A 118 14.75 0.52 4.08
CA LEU A 118 16.11 0.26 3.59
C LEU A 118 16.11 -0.28 2.16
N LEU A 119 15.22 -1.23 1.86
CA LEU A 119 15.08 -1.79 0.52
C LEU A 119 14.73 -0.70 -0.48
N ALA A 120 13.77 0.18 -0.19
CA ALA A 120 13.39 1.30 -1.06
C ALA A 120 14.58 2.24 -1.35
N VAL A 121 15.34 2.62 -0.31
CA VAL A 121 16.56 3.42 -0.45
C VAL A 121 17.62 2.69 -1.29
N ARG A 122 17.83 1.40 -1.05
CA ARG A 122 18.82 0.59 -1.79
C ARG A 122 18.41 0.41 -3.26
N LYS A 123 17.12 0.22 -3.56
CA LYS A 123 16.55 0.19 -4.92
C LYS A 123 16.80 1.51 -5.64
N PHE A 124 16.53 2.65 -4.99
CA PHE A 124 16.78 3.97 -5.56
C PHE A 124 18.28 4.22 -5.82
N ARG A 125 19.15 3.85 -4.87
CA ARG A 125 20.60 3.93 -5.06
C ARG A 125 21.08 3.08 -6.22
N PHE A 126 20.54 1.87 -6.40
CA PHE A 126 20.87 1.02 -7.55
C PHE A 126 20.52 1.71 -8.88
N LYS A 127 19.34 2.33 -8.99
CA LYS A 127 18.97 3.10 -10.20
C LYS A 127 19.97 4.20 -10.51
N LEU A 128 20.40 4.96 -9.50
CA LEU A 128 21.44 5.99 -9.70
C LEU A 128 22.79 5.39 -10.11
N MET A 129 23.17 4.26 -9.50
CA MET A 129 24.39 3.55 -9.87
C MET A 129 24.36 3.03 -11.31
N CYS A 130 23.18 2.64 -11.80
CA CYS A 130 23.01 2.28 -13.20
C CYS A 130 23.36 3.40 -14.17
N ASP A 131 23.50 4.66 -13.75
CA ASP A 131 23.98 5.77 -14.61
C ASP A 131 25.43 6.17 -14.30
N THR A 132 25.84 6.09 -13.03
CA THR A 132 27.12 6.68 -12.58
C THR A 132 28.31 5.71 -12.57
N VAL A 133 28.08 4.40 -12.38
CA VAL A 133 29.16 3.41 -12.22
C VAL A 133 29.11 2.35 -13.32
N PRO A 134 30.19 1.55 -13.52
CA PRO A 134 30.20 0.45 -14.46
C PRO A 134 29.13 -0.60 -14.16
N PRO A 135 28.56 -1.28 -15.18
CA PRO A 135 27.48 -2.24 -14.99
C PRO A 135 27.82 -3.39 -14.03
N PHE A 136 29.08 -3.83 -14.00
CA PHE A 136 29.52 -4.90 -13.11
C PHE A 136 29.42 -4.52 -11.63
N GLU A 137 29.76 -3.27 -11.27
CA GLU A 137 29.66 -2.79 -9.90
C GLU A 137 28.19 -2.63 -9.47
N ALA A 138 27.35 -2.11 -10.37
CA ALA A 138 25.92 -2.01 -10.14
C ALA A 138 25.29 -3.40 -9.94
N LEU A 139 25.63 -4.37 -10.78
CA LEU A 139 25.15 -5.76 -10.66
C LEU A 139 25.60 -6.40 -9.34
N THR A 140 26.86 -6.20 -8.94
CA THR A 140 27.39 -6.69 -7.66
C THR A 140 26.60 -6.10 -6.49
N TYR A 141 26.28 -4.80 -6.54
CA TYR A 141 25.45 -4.18 -5.51
C TYR A 141 24.03 -4.75 -5.47
N LEU A 142 23.39 -4.99 -6.62
CA LEU A 142 22.07 -5.61 -6.68
C LEU A 142 22.06 -7.01 -6.04
N GLN A 143 23.07 -7.82 -6.35
CA GLN A 143 23.20 -9.21 -5.90
C GLN A 143 23.61 -9.35 -4.42
N THR A 144 24.17 -8.31 -3.81
CA THR A 144 24.66 -8.37 -2.42
C THR A 144 23.81 -7.53 -1.48
N GLN A 145 23.52 -6.28 -1.83
CA GLN A 145 22.86 -5.33 -0.93
C GLN A 145 21.35 -5.31 -1.14
N VAL A 146 20.86 -5.44 -2.37
CA VAL A 146 19.41 -5.36 -2.63
C VAL A 146 18.76 -6.72 -2.37
N SER A 147 19.30 -7.80 -2.93
CA SER A 147 18.78 -9.17 -2.77
C SER A 147 18.73 -9.66 -1.31
N GLU A 148 19.69 -9.29 -0.47
CA GLU A 148 19.73 -9.65 0.96
C GLU A 148 18.48 -9.16 1.70
N MET A 149 17.92 -8.03 1.28
CA MET A 149 16.78 -7.40 1.93
C MET A 149 15.44 -7.76 1.29
N VAL A 150 15.42 -8.46 0.16
CA VAL A 150 14.19 -8.88 -0.53
C VAL A 150 13.65 -10.13 0.14
N ASP A 151 12.35 -10.14 0.44
CA ASP A 151 11.68 -11.35 0.88
C ASP A 151 11.40 -12.25 -0.33
N ASN A 152 12.07 -13.40 -0.42
CA ASN A 152 11.90 -14.34 -1.53
C ASN A 152 10.56 -15.09 -1.50
N ASN A 153 9.80 -15.01 -0.40
CA ASN A 153 8.46 -15.57 -0.33
C ASN A 153 7.39 -14.61 -0.88
N ASP A 154 7.76 -13.34 -1.11
CA ASP A 154 6.88 -12.33 -1.68
C ASP A 154 7.13 -12.23 -3.19
N GLU A 155 6.17 -12.72 -3.99
CA GLU A 155 6.30 -12.74 -5.45
C GLU A 155 6.39 -11.34 -6.05
N ASP A 156 5.75 -10.34 -5.43
CA ASP A 156 5.77 -8.95 -5.88
C ASP A 156 7.15 -8.35 -5.66
N GLU A 157 7.75 -8.55 -4.48
CA GLU A 157 9.11 -8.08 -4.21
C GLU A 157 10.15 -8.75 -5.12
N ALA A 158 9.96 -10.04 -5.42
CA ALA A 158 10.81 -10.77 -6.35
C ALA A 158 10.63 -10.28 -7.80
N ALA A 159 9.40 -9.97 -8.22
CA ALA A 159 9.11 -9.40 -9.53
C ALA A 159 9.74 -8.01 -9.68
N ASP A 160 9.61 -7.16 -8.67
CA ASP A 160 10.29 -5.86 -8.58
C ASP A 160 11.80 -5.98 -8.74
N LEU A 161 12.44 -6.93 -8.05
CA LEU A 161 13.87 -7.16 -8.14
C LEU A 161 14.29 -7.54 -9.57
N ARG A 162 13.50 -8.39 -10.24
CA ARG A 162 13.74 -8.76 -11.64
C ARG A 162 13.54 -7.57 -12.57
N ALA A 163 12.55 -6.73 -12.32
CA ALA A 163 12.32 -5.51 -13.08
C ALA A 163 13.50 -4.54 -12.96
N LEU A 164 14.20 -4.49 -11.82
CA LEU A 164 15.40 -3.66 -11.66
C LEU A 164 16.53 -4.06 -12.62
N LEU A 165 16.67 -5.34 -12.98
CA LEU A 165 17.67 -5.78 -13.95
C LEU A 165 17.47 -5.15 -15.33
N SER A 166 16.23 -4.80 -15.70
CA SER A 166 15.94 -4.15 -16.99
C SER A 166 16.64 -2.79 -17.12
N TYR A 167 16.80 -2.04 -16.02
CA TYR A 167 17.51 -0.75 -16.02
C TYR A 167 19.00 -0.89 -16.33
N LEU A 168 19.60 -2.02 -15.97
CA LEU A 168 20.99 -2.31 -16.29
C LEU A 168 21.16 -2.63 -17.78
N LEU A 169 20.16 -3.27 -18.39
CA LEU A 169 20.14 -3.64 -19.81
C LEU A 169 19.74 -2.47 -20.73
N SER A 170 18.88 -1.56 -20.27
CA SER A 170 18.45 -0.40 -21.08
C SER A 170 19.61 0.56 -21.40
N ARG A 171 20.63 0.62 -20.54
CA ARG A 171 21.81 1.48 -20.76
C ARG A 171 22.74 0.96 -21.86
N THR A 172 22.77 -0.34 -22.12
CA THR A 172 23.66 -0.89 -23.16
C THR A 172 23.21 -0.58 -24.59
N GLY A 173 22.02 0.00 -24.79
CA GLY A 173 21.46 0.30 -26.10
C GLY A 173 21.53 1.77 -26.54
N ASP A 174 21.93 2.71 -25.68
CA ASP A 174 21.69 4.16 -25.87
C ASP A 174 23.00 5.00 -26.02
N ASP A 175 24.12 4.35 -26.33
CA ASP A 175 25.47 4.95 -26.30
C ASP A 175 25.76 5.96 -27.45
N ASP A 176 24.80 6.26 -28.34
CA ASP A 176 25.07 7.04 -29.56
C ASP A 176 24.33 8.38 -29.72
N THR A 177 23.43 8.81 -28.83
CA THR A 177 22.77 10.13 -29.05
C THR A 177 22.14 10.77 -27.80
N LYS A 178 22.88 11.58 -27.03
CA LYS A 178 22.26 12.59 -26.14
C LYS A 178 22.92 13.97 -26.27
N MET A 179 22.20 14.87 -26.94
CA MET A 179 22.43 16.31 -27.02
C MET A 179 21.88 17.02 -25.77
N ASN A 180 22.50 18.16 -25.43
CA ASN A 180 22.33 19.07 -24.26
C ASN A 180 20.91 19.49 -23.79
N GLY A 181 19.81 18.95 -24.36
CA GLY A 181 18.43 19.30 -23.98
C GLY A 181 17.77 18.39 -22.93
N ASP A 182 18.32 17.20 -22.71
CA ASP A 182 17.70 16.16 -21.86
C ASP A 182 18.07 16.26 -20.37
N ASP A 183 19.15 16.96 -20.03
CA ASP A 183 19.63 17.03 -18.63
C ASP A 183 18.65 17.73 -17.69
N ALA A 184 17.93 18.75 -18.18
CA ALA A 184 16.95 19.46 -17.37
C ALA A 184 15.74 18.57 -17.02
N LYS A 185 15.25 17.78 -18.00
CA LYS A 185 14.13 16.85 -17.81
C LYS A 185 14.53 15.63 -17.00
N ALA A 186 15.72 15.09 -17.23
CA ALA A 186 16.26 13.99 -16.43
C ALA A 186 16.45 14.38 -14.96
N ASN A 187 16.91 15.61 -14.70
CA ASN A 187 17.06 16.14 -13.35
C ASN A 187 15.70 16.39 -12.66
N GLU A 188 14.69 16.85 -13.41
CA GLU A 188 13.32 17.00 -12.91
C GLU A 188 12.69 15.64 -12.54
N GLN A 189 12.86 14.63 -13.39
CA GLN A 189 12.42 13.25 -13.12
C GLN A 189 13.13 12.66 -11.90
N SER A 190 14.46 12.83 -11.77
CA SER A 190 15.19 12.37 -10.58
C SER A 190 14.73 13.07 -9.30
N ARG A 191 14.41 14.38 -9.36
CA ARG A 191 13.84 15.12 -8.21
C ARG A 191 12.46 14.59 -7.83
N LYS A 192 11.62 14.27 -8.81
CA LYS A 192 10.30 13.67 -8.58
C LYS A 192 10.42 12.32 -7.86
N GLU A 193 11.27 11.43 -8.36
CA GLU A 193 11.49 10.11 -7.75
C GLU A 193 12.06 10.19 -6.33
N ARG A 194 12.95 11.15 -6.06
CA ARG A 194 13.46 11.40 -4.69
C ARG A 194 12.35 11.86 -3.75
N ARG A 195 11.44 12.71 -4.24
CA ARG A 195 10.28 13.18 -3.46
C ARG A 195 9.35 12.01 -3.15
N GLU A 196 9.03 11.20 -4.16
CA GLU A 196 8.20 10.00 -3.97
C GLU A 196 8.81 9.02 -2.96
N LEU A 197 10.13 8.81 -3.00
CA LEU A 197 10.85 8.01 -2.00
C LEU A 197 10.77 8.65 -0.60
N PHE A 198 10.95 9.96 -0.50
CA PHE A 198 10.85 10.67 0.78
C PHE A 198 9.44 10.54 1.37
N ASP A 199 8.40 10.78 0.57
CA ASP A 199 7.01 10.67 0.97
C ASP A 199 6.69 9.23 1.42
N PHE A 200 7.20 8.22 0.71
CA PHE A 200 7.09 6.82 1.13
C PHE A 200 7.75 6.54 2.48
N LEU A 201 8.97 7.04 2.71
CA LEU A 201 9.66 6.86 3.98
C LEU A 201 8.94 7.56 5.13
N MET A 202 8.36 8.73 4.86
CA MET A 202 7.57 9.46 5.84
C MET A 202 6.37 8.65 6.33
N GLN A 203 5.79 7.75 5.51
CA GLN A 203 4.68 6.88 5.94
C GLN A 203 5.01 5.97 7.12
N PHE A 204 6.29 5.75 7.46
CA PHE A 204 6.71 4.93 8.60
C PHE A 204 6.99 5.72 9.89
N VAL A 205 7.07 7.04 9.82
CA VAL A 205 7.41 7.91 10.98
C VAL A 205 6.14 8.22 11.79
N ASP A 206 6.19 8.52 13.08
CA ASP A 206 4.96 8.92 13.80
C ASP A 206 4.38 10.22 13.20
N PRO A 207 3.07 10.30 12.89
CA PRO A 207 2.44 11.54 12.42
C PRO A 207 2.73 12.78 13.29
N ALA A 208 2.95 12.62 14.59
CA ALA A 208 3.31 13.72 15.48
C ALA A 208 4.71 14.30 15.22
N GLU A 209 5.59 13.52 14.58
CA GLU A 209 6.97 13.90 14.24
C GLU A 209 7.12 14.27 12.75
N ARG A 210 6.02 14.25 11.99
CA ARG A 210 5.98 14.62 10.57
C ARG A 210 5.62 16.09 10.39
N GLU A 211 5.93 16.62 9.21
CA GLU A 211 5.35 17.87 8.75
C GLU A 211 3.81 17.74 8.67
N PRO A 212 3.05 18.81 8.98
CA PRO A 212 1.60 18.78 8.89
C PRO A 212 1.16 18.44 7.46
N GLU A 213 0.21 17.52 7.32
CA GLU A 213 -0.33 17.10 6.01
C GLU A 213 -1.08 18.24 5.30
N THR A 214 -1.47 19.29 6.02
CA THR A 214 -2.09 20.49 5.47
C THR A 214 -1.05 21.53 5.07
N GLU A 215 -1.27 22.20 3.94
CA GLU A 215 -0.40 23.33 3.56
C GLU A 215 -0.39 24.36 4.69
N LEU A 216 0.81 24.75 5.13
CA LEU A 216 1.02 25.73 6.20
C LEU A 216 0.23 27.04 6.00
N ARG A 217 -0.02 27.41 4.74
CA ARG A 217 -0.83 28.58 4.37
C ARG A 217 -2.29 28.48 4.87
N ASN A 218 -2.87 27.29 4.83
CA ASN A 218 -4.24 27.04 5.27
C ASN A 218 -4.40 27.03 6.80
N ILE A 219 -3.29 26.90 7.54
CA ILE A 219 -3.27 26.97 9.01
C ILE A 219 -3.28 28.44 9.47
N VAL A 220 -2.64 29.35 8.72
CA VAL A 220 -2.55 30.78 9.08
C VAL A 220 -3.86 31.51 8.85
N GLU A 221 -4.73 31.06 7.94
CA GLU A 221 -6.04 31.67 7.69
C GLU A 221 -7.12 31.30 8.73
N ASN A 222 -6.82 30.36 9.65
CA ASN A 222 -7.76 29.90 10.69
C ASN A 222 -7.36 30.34 12.12
N VAL A 223 -6.51 31.36 12.25
CA VAL A 223 -6.16 32.03 13.52
C VAL A 223 -6.63 33.48 13.49
#